data_AF-A0A7W0KEJ1-F1
#
_entry.id   AF-A0A7W0KEJ1-F1
#
_cell.length_a   1.000
_cell.length_b   1.000
_cell.length_c   1.000
_cell.angle_alpha   90.00
_cell.angle_beta   90.00
_cell.angle_gamma   90.00
#
_symmetry.space_group_name_H-M   'P 1'
#
loop_
_entity.id
_entity.type
_entity.pdbx_description
1 polymer ?
#
loop_
_entity_poly.entity_id
_entity_poly.type
_entity_poly.pdbx_seq_one_letter_code
_entity_poly.pdbx_strand_id
1 'polypeptide(L)'
;MPRAVQPDLNNIYLWCDACRRSYRHEDVPDGICQVCGQQTREMGKFSAIIRGLMSNEMAASPLETRHRQLVRLIWTANGMGEQYFRVLAPDMPYNRFEAKVTELLCQGAEDGWVRFVIPPAPRPEESAYKLEFDDESRFIAELEALAGTQPIEKQA
;
A
#
# COMPACT_ATOMS: atom_id res chain seq x y z
N MET A 1 -33.33 21.96 -34.85
CA MET A 1 -33.02 20.55 -35.13
C MET A 1 -31.65 20.24 -34.53
N PRO A 2 -31.53 19.36 -33.52
CA PRO A 2 -30.24 19.01 -32.95
C PRO A 2 -29.48 18.11 -33.94
N ARG A 3 -28.23 18.47 -34.21
CA ARG A 3 -27.32 17.80 -35.13
C ARG A 3 -26.83 16.52 -34.44
N ALA A 4 -27.13 15.35 -35.01
CA ALA A 4 -26.63 14.08 -34.49
C ALA A 4 -25.09 14.06 -34.60
N VAL A 5 -24.41 14.04 -33.46
CA VAL A 5 -22.96 13.82 -33.37
C VAL A 5 -22.73 12.34 -33.63
N GLN A 6 -22.19 11.99 -34.80
CA GLN A 6 -21.77 10.61 -35.07
C GLN A 6 -20.53 10.31 -34.22
N PRO A 7 -20.54 9.25 -33.39
CA PRO A 7 -19.37 8.89 -32.60
C PRO A 7 -18.27 8.38 -33.53
N ASP A 8 -17.11 9.02 -33.45
CA ASP A 8 -15.90 8.66 -34.18
C ASP A 8 -15.48 7.23 -33.79
N LEU A 9 -15.47 6.29 -34.75
CA LEU A 9 -15.25 4.85 -34.53
C LEU A 9 -13.86 4.54 -33.91
N ASN A 10 -12.92 5.49 -34.00
CA ASN A 10 -11.60 5.43 -33.35
C ASN A 10 -11.63 5.61 -31.81
N ASN A 11 -12.82 5.76 -31.21
CA ASN A 11 -12.99 6.12 -29.80
C ASN A 11 -13.79 5.11 -28.96
N ILE A 12 -14.05 3.91 -29.51
CA ILE A 12 -14.84 2.86 -28.86
C ILE A 12 -13.92 1.69 -28.51
N TYR A 13 -13.94 1.27 -27.25
CA TYR A 13 -13.20 0.12 -26.72
C TYR A 13 -14.19 -0.97 -26.27
N LEU A 14 -13.75 -2.22 -26.29
CA LEU A 14 -14.51 -3.36 -25.79
C LEU A 14 -14.15 -3.62 -24.33
N TRP A 15 -15.15 -3.67 -23.45
CA TRP A 15 -14.96 -3.87 -22.02
C TRP A 15 -15.59 -5.17 -21.56
N CYS A 16 -14.89 -5.96 -20.75
CA CYS A 16 -15.46 -7.10 -20.06
C CYS A 16 -15.84 -6.74 -18.62
N ASP A 17 -17.11 -6.86 -18.24
CA ASP A 17 -17.54 -6.59 -16.86
C ASP A 17 -17.07 -7.64 -15.85
N ALA A 18 -16.87 -8.89 -16.28
CA ALA A 18 -16.38 -9.97 -15.42
C ALA A 18 -14.88 -9.85 -15.13
N CYS A 19 -14.08 -9.65 -16.17
CA CYS A 19 -12.62 -9.57 -16.06
C CYS A 19 -12.10 -8.14 -15.82
N ARG A 20 -12.98 -7.14 -15.92
CA ARG A 20 -12.68 -5.70 -15.80
C ARG A 20 -11.49 -5.22 -16.64
N ARG A 21 -11.38 -5.73 -17.87
CA ARG A 21 -10.33 -5.40 -18.85
C ARG A 21 -10.93 -4.72 -20.07
N SER A 22 -10.18 -3.76 -20.62
CA SER A 22 -10.47 -3.12 -21.90
C SER A 22 -9.62 -3.70 -23.02
N TYR A 23 -10.22 -3.88 -24.18
CA TYR A 23 -9.61 -4.37 -25.41
C TYR A 23 -9.91 -3.41 -26.56
N ARG A 24 -9.05 -3.39 -27.56
CA ARG A 24 -9.40 -2.77 -28.85
C ARG A 24 -10.25 -3.77 -29.64
N HIS A 25 -11.02 -3.25 -30.60
CA HIS A 25 -11.82 -4.10 -31.49
C HIS A 25 -10.95 -5.09 -32.30
N GLU A 26 -9.71 -4.70 -32.62
CA GLU A 26 -8.73 -5.57 -33.30
C GLU A 26 -8.29 -6.78 -32.45
N ASP A 27 -8.26 -6.64 -31.12
CA ASP A 27 -7.81 -7.69 -30.21
C ASP A 27 -8.91 -8.72 -29.91
N VAL A 28 -10.17 -8.36 -30.16
CA VAL A 28 -11.35 -9.15 -29.81
C VAL A 28 -12.39 -9.03 -30.93
N PRO A 29 -12.16 -9.68 -32.09
CA PRO A 29 -13.01 -9.55 -33.26
C PRO A 29 -14.44 -10.06 -33.03
N ASP A 30 -14.62 -11.04 -32.14
CA ASP A 30 -15.92 -11.67 -31.86
C ASP A 30 -16.69 -11.00 -30.71
N GLY A 31 -16.15 -9.93 -30.10
CA GLY A 31 -16.77 -9.33 -28.90
C GLY A 31 -16.75 -10.25 -27.67
N ILE A 32 -15.82 -11.22 -27.61
CA ILE A 32 -15.69 -12.18 -26.51
C ILE A 32 -14.36 -11.97 -25.78
N CYS A 33 -14.42 -11.76 -24.46
CA CYS A 33 -13.23 -11.58 -23.65
C CYS A 33 -12.33 -12.82 -23.68
N GLN A 34 -11.10 -12.67 -24.16
CA GLN A 34 -10.10 -13.75 -24.27
C GLN A 34 -9.63 -14.33 -22.92
N VAL A 35 -10.07 -13.77 -21.80
CA VAL A 35 -9.64 -14.18 -20.44
C VAL A 35 -10.72 -14.99 -19.73
N CYS A 36 -11.99 -14.59 -19.83
CA CYS A 36 -13.10 -15.26 -19.15
C CYS A 36 -14.21 -15.76 -20.08
N GLY A 37 -14.07 -15.58 -21.40
CA GLY A 37 -15.05 -16.05 -22.39
C GLY A 37 -16.40 -15.31 -22.36
N GLN A 38 -16.52 -14.24 -21.58
CA GLN A 38 -17.76 -13.46 -21.45
C GLN A 38 -17.88 -12.40 -22.55
N GLN A 39 -19.11 -12.03 -22.87
CA GLN A 39 -19.40 -10.98 -23.85
C GLN A 39 -18.85 -9.63 -23.38
N THR A 40 -18.19 -8.92 -24.28
CA THR A 40 -17.71 -7.56 -24.05
C THR A 40 -18.75 -6.55 -24.49
N ARG A 41 -18.79 -5.39 -23.82
CA ARG A 41 -19.65 -4.28 -24.19
C ARG A 41 -18.84 -3.12 -24.74
N GLU A 42 -19.40 -2.43 -25.71
CA GLU A 42 -18.79 -1.21 -26.25
C GLU A 42 -18.82 -0.08 -25.21
N MET A 43 -17.68 0.57 -25.03
CA MET A 43 -17.49 1.66 -24.10
C MET A 43 -16.70 2.80 -24.76
N GLY A 44 -17.19 4.02 -24.65
CA GLY A 44 -16.46 5.21 -25.08
C GLY A 44 -15.18 5.41 -24.27
N LYS A 45 -14.10 5.91 -24.88
CA LYS A 45 -12.75 6.07 -24.30
C LYS A 45 -12.69 6.67 -22.89
N PHE A 46 -13.51 7.68 -22.58
CA PHE A 46 -13.58 8.27 -21.24
C PHE A 46 -14.17 7.36 -20.18
N SER A 47 -15.14 6.52 -20.54
CA SER A 47 -15.73 5.54 -19.63
C SER A 47 -14.78 4.38 -19.31
N ALA A 48 -13.87 4.04 -20.23
CA ALA A 48 -12.80 3.08 -20.01
C ALA A 48 -11.69 3.63 -19.08
N ILE A 49 -11.37 4.92 -19.17
CA ILE A 49 -10.41 5.59 -18.26
C ILE A 49 -10.96 5.63 -16.83
N ILE A 50 -12.22 6.04 -16.65
CA ILE A 50 -12.86 6.10 -15.33
C ILE A 50 -12.95 4.71 -14.70
N ARG A 51 -13.25 3.66 -15.49
CA ARG A 51 -13.27 2.29 -14.95
C ARG A 51 -11.89 1.69 -14.75
N GLY A 52 -10.89 2.05 -15.54
CA GLY A 52 -9.50 1.65 -15.31
C GLY A 52 -8.98 2.16 -13.96
N LEU A 53 -9.38 3.37 -13.55
CA LEU A 53 -9.12 3.90 -12.21
C LEU A 53 -9.79 3.04 -11.10
N MET A 54 -11.03 2.61 -11.32
CA MET A 54 -11.78 1.77 -10.36
C MET A 54 -11.31 0.30 -10.32
N SER A 55 -10.77 -0.25 -11.40
CA SER A 55 -10.25 -1.63 -11.44
C SER A 55 -8.96 -1.80 -10.63
N ASN A 56 -8.23 -0.72 -10.36
CA ASN A 56 -7.00 -0.73 -9.59
C ASN A 56 -7.23 -1.02 -8.08
N GLU A 57 -8.49 -1.14 -7.65
CA GLU A 57 -8.88 -1.46 -6.27
C GLU A 57 -8.84 -2.96 -5.92
N MET A 58 -8.62 -3.88 -6.89
CA MET A 58 -8.79 -5.33 -6.66
C MET A 58 -7.52 -6.20 -6.67
N ALA A 59 -6.34 -5.65 -6.99
CA ALA A 59 -5.07 -6.33 -6.71
C ALA A 59 -4.64 -5.95 -5.29
N ALA A 60 -4.00 -6.87 -4.53
CA ALA A 60 -3.26 -6.48 -3.32
C ALA A 60 -2.38 -5.30 -3.71
N SER A 61 -2.78 -4.12 -3.23
CA SER A 61 -2.51 -2.93 -4.01
C SER A 61 -1.02 -2.65 -3.98
N PRO A 62 -0.38 -2.23 -5.09
CA PRO A 62 0.93 -1.58 -5.02
C PRO A 62 0.96 -0.50 -3.92
N LEU A 63 -0.19 0.06 -3.54
CA LEU A 63 -0.35 0.98 -2.43
C LEU A 63 -0.05 0.35 -1.06
N GLU A 64 -0.48 -0.88 -0.76
CA GLU A 64 -0.16 -1.53 0.52
C GLU A 64 1.34 -1.73 0.65
N THR A 65 1.98 -2.26 -0.41
CA THR A 65 3.43 -2.45 -0.43
C THR A 65 4.18 -1.12 -0.30
N ARG A 66 3.74 -0.08 -1.03
CA ARG A 66 4.33 1.28 -0.94
C ARG A 66 4.09 1.90 0.44
N HIS A 67 2.94 1.67 1.05
CA HIS A 67 2.63 2.19 2.37
C HIS A 67 3.51 1.53 3.44
N ARG A 68 3.67 0.20 3.40
CA ARG A 68 4.63 -0.52 4.26
C ARG A 68 6.06 -0.03 4.07
N GLN A 69 6.47 0.24 2.83
CA GLN A 69 7.78 0.84 2.55
C GLN A 69 7.91 2.24 3.17
N LEU A 70 6.87 3.06 3.10
CA LEU A 70 6.86 4.38 3.73
C LEU A 70 6.97 4.28 5.25
N VAL A 71 6.17 3.41 5.88
CA VAL A 71 6.26 3.14 7.33
C VAL A 71 7.69 2.76 7.72
N ARG A 72 8.30 1.81 6.98
CA ARG A 72 9.67 1.38 7.19
C ARG A 72 10.65 2.55 7.14
N LEU A 73 10.55 3.42 6.13
CA LEU A 73 11.43 4.59 6.01
C LEU A 73 11.27 5.57 7.17
N ILE A 74 10.05 5.79 7.65
CA ILE A 74 9.77 6.73 8.74
C ILE A 74 10.44 6.30 10.04
N TRP A 75 10.27 5.03 10.46
CA TRP A 75 10.79 4.59 11.76
C TRP A 75 12.29 4.28 11.74
N THR A 76 12.85 4.00 10.57
CA THR A 76 14.31 3.78 10.41
C THR A 76 15.09 5.05 10.08
N ALA A 77 14.40 6.17 9.86
CA ALA A 77 15.01 7.47 9.57
C ALA A 77 16.10 7.83 10.58
N ASN A 78 17.12 8.55 10.12
CA ASN A 78 18.28 8.94 10.93
C ASN A 78 19.01 7.77 11.65
N GLY A 79 18.92 6.54 11.13
CA GLY A 79 19.61 5.38 11.69
C GLY A 79 18.96 4.79 12.94
N MET A 80 17.73 5.20 13.27
CA MET A 80 16.99 4.70 14.43
C MET A 80 16.82 3.18 14.41
N GLY A 81 16.62 2.59 13.24
CA GLY A 81 16.50 1.13 13.10
C GLY A 81 17.75 0.38 13.53
N GLU A 82 18.92 0.82 13.09
CA GLU A 82 20.21 0.24 13.49
C GLU A 82 20.53 0.50 14.96
N GLN A 83 20.09 1.63 15.51
CA GLN A 83 20.23 1.93 16.92
C GLN A 83 19.42 0.95 17.77
N TYR A 84 18.14 0.73 17.46
CA TYR A 84 17.30 -0.25 18.16
C TYR A 84 17.85 -1.66 18.05
N PHE A 85 18.27 -2.08 16.85
CA PHE A 85 18.88 -3.39 16.65
C PHE A 85 20.12 -3.60 17.52
N ARG A 86 20.99 -2.60 17.63
CA ARG A 86 22.19 -2.66 18.49
C ARG A 86 21.85 -2.70 19.97
N VAL A 87 20.87 -1.91 20.42
CA VAL A 87 20.47 -1.84 21.83
C VAL A 87 19.80 -3.14 22.28
N LEU A 88 18.90 -3.68 21.45
CA LEU A 88 18.15 -4.89 21.77
C LEU A 88 18.96 -6.17 21.55
N ALA A 89 19.97 -6.11 20.67
CA ALA A 89 20.82 -7.23 20.27
C ALA A 89 20.04 -8.54 20.01
N PRO A 90 18.99 -8.51 19.17
CA PRO A 90 18.11 -9.66 19.00
C PRO A 90 18.85 -10.81 18.30
N ASP A 91 18.46 -12.06 18.61
CA ASP A 91 18.99 -13.25 17.95
C ASP A 91 18.36 -13.47 16.56
N MET A 92 18.47 -12.46 15.70
CA MET A 92 18.03 -12.54 14.31
C MET A 92 18.78 -11.53 13.43
N PRO A 93 18.86 -11.78 12.10
CA PRO A 93 19.43 -10.82 11.17
C PRO A 93 18.64 -9.50 11.13
N TYR A 94 19.34 -8.39 10.88
CA TYR A 94 18.75 -7.03 10.83
C TYR A 94 17.53 -6.94 9.92
N ASN A 95 17.60 -7.45 8.69
CA ASN A 95 16.46 -7.41 7.75
C ASN A 95 15.20 -8.08 8.30
N ARG A 96 15.36 -9.16 9.10
CA ARG A 96 14.24 -9.85 9.73
C ARG A 96 13.68 -9.07 10.91
N PHE A 97 14.55 -8.48 11.72
CA PHE A 97 14.16 -7.58 12.80
C PHE A 97 13.38 -6.38 12.25
N GLU A 98 13.91 -5.72 11.23
CA GLU A 98 13.31 -4.56 10.60
C GLU A 98 11.91 -4.87 10.01
N ALA A 99 11.77 -6.02 9.34
CA ALA A 99 10.47 -6.46 8.84
C ALA A 99 9.46 -6.69 9.98
N LYS A 100 9.87 -7.36 11.05
CA LYS A 100 9.02 -7.62 12.22
C LYS A 100 8.62 -6.34 12.96
N VAL A 101 9.54 -5.40 13.16
CA VAL A 101 9.23 -4.10 13.79
C VAL A 101 8.28 -3.29 12.91
N THR A 102 8.47 -3.34 11.58
CA THR A 102 7.54 -2.71 10.64
C THR A 102 6.14 -3.30 10.77
N GLU A 103 6.01 -4.63 10.89
CA GLU A 103 4.72 -5.29 11.15
C GLU A 103 4.11 -4.89 12.50
N LEU A 104 4.91 -4.84 13.56
CA LEU A 104 4.48 -4.38 14.88
C LEU A 104 3.92 -2.95 14.83
N LEU A 105 4.60 -2.03 14.15
CA LEU A 105 4.14 -0.64 14.02
C LEU A 105 2.87 -0.52 13.18
N CYS A 106 2.72 -1.34 12.13
CA CYS A 106 1.47 -1.42 11.38
C CYS A 106 0.32 -1.91 12.26
N GLN A 107 0.53 -2.99 13.03
CA GLN A 107 -0.48 -3.47 13.98
C GLN A 107 -0.79 -2.42 15.04
N GLY A 108 0.21 -1.71 15.52
CA GLY A 108 0.01 -0.65 16.50
C GLY A 108 -0.79 0.53 15.98
N ALA A 109 -0.70 0.82 14.69
CA ALA A 109 -1.54 1.82 14.05
C ALA A 109 -2.99 1.34 13.86
N GLU A 110 -3.20 0.05 13.57
CA GLU A 110 -4.53 -0.55 13.53
C GLU A 110 -5.20 -0.55 14.92
N ASP A 111 -4.42 -0.87 15.96
CA ASP A 111 -4.86 -0.89 17.36
C ASP A 111 -5.02 0.52 17.95
N GLY A 112 -4.52 1.55 17.28
CA GLY A 112 -4.66 2.95 17.66
C GLY A 112 -3.68 3.47 18.73
N TRP A 113 -2.55 2.78 18.96
CA TRP A 113 -1.49 3.26 19.88
C TRP A 113 -0.22 3.75 19.18
N VAL A 114 -0.16 3.62 17.85
CA VAL A 114 0.87 4.22 16.99
C VAL A 114 0.20 5.16 15.98
N ARG A 115 0.83 6.31 15.73
CA ARG A 115 0.38 7.25 14.69
C ARG A 115 1.55 7.64 13.79
N PHE A 116 1.34 7.48 12.48
CA PHE A 116 2.25 7.99 11.46
C PHE A 116 1.82 9.39 11.03
N VAL A 117 2.66 10.37 11.28
CA VAL A 117 2.44 11.75 10.82
C VAL A 117 3.11 11.91 9.46
N ILE A 118 2.29 12.09 8.43
CA ILE A 118 2.73 12.35 7.06
C ILE A 118 2.29 13.79 6.70
N PRO A 119 3.19 14.64 6.18
CA PRO A 119 2.84 16.00 5.79
C PRO A 119 1.81 16.00 4.64
N PRO A 120 0.97 17.04 4.52
CA PRO A 120 -0.06 17.12 3.49
C PRO A 120 0.50 17.20 2.05
N ALA A 121 1.80 17.48 1.92
CA ALA A 121 2.55 17.42 0.67
C ALA A 121 3.97 16.90 0.94
N PRO A 122 4.63 16.25 -0.03
CA PRO A 122 6.00 15.77 0.14
C PRO A 122 6.97 16.87 0.55
N ARG A 123 7.84 16.57 1.52
CA ARG A 123 8.85 17.49 2.04
C ARG A 123 10.24 16.86 1.95
N PRO A 124 11.29 17.64 1.67
CA PRO A 124 12.67 17.13 1.70
C PRO A 124 13.18 16.89 3.12
N GLU A 125 12.59 17.53 4.14
CA GLU A 125 12.98 17.34 5.53
C GLU A 125 12.41 16.02 6.09
N GLU A 126 13.29 15.07 6.46
CA GLU A 126 12.87 13.80 7.07
C GLU A 126 12.10 14.00 8.38
N SER A 127 12.43 15.05 9.15
CA SER A 127 11.75 15.38 10.41
C SER A 127 10.28 15.81 10.26
N ALA A 128 9.82 16.07 9.02
CA ALA A 128 8.42 16.30 8.72
C ALA A 128 7.58 15.01 8.79
N TYR A 129 8.23 13.84 8.71
CA TYR A 129 7.61 12.54 8.81
C TYR A 129 7.91 11.96 10.19
N LYS A 130 6.87 11.68 10.98
CA LYS A 130 7.05 11.31 12.38
C LYS A 130 6.30 10.04 12.74
N LEU A 131 6.79 9.40 13.79
CA LEU A 131 6.14 8.33 14.50
C LEU A 131 5.79 8.85 15.89
N GLU A 132 4.52 8.78 16.26
CA GLU A 132 4.02 9.12 17.59
C GLU A 132 3.47 7.86 18.25
N PHE A 133 3.72 7.72 19.55
CA PHE A 133 3.22 6.62 20.36
C PHE A 133 2.25 7.19 21.39
N ASP A 134 1.00 6.73 21.35
CA ASP A 134 0.03 7.07 22.40
C ASP A 134 0.25 6.17 23.64
N ASP A 135 0.85 4.99 23.46
CA ASP A 135 1.28 4.08 24.55
C ASP A 135 2.72 3.57 24.33
N GLU A 136 3.69 4.35 24.83
CA GLU A 136 5.12 3.99 24.76
C GLU A 136 5.47 2.73 25.55
N SER A 137 4.77 2.48 26.67
CA SER A 137 5.06 1.33 27.54
C SER A 137 4.71 0.03 26.83
N ARG A 138 3.57 0.01 26.12
CA ARG A 138 3.19 -1.11 25.28
C ARG A 138 4.18 -1.33 24.14
N PHE A 139 4.61 -0.27 23.46
CA PHE A 139 5.61 -0.39 22.39
C PHE A 139 6.90 -1.06 22.88
N ILE A 140 7.43 -0.62 24.02
CA ILE A 140 8.65 -1.20 24.61
C ILE A 140 8.45 -2.68 24.93
N ALA A 141 7.34 -3.04 25.58
CA ALA A 141 7.05 -4.43 25.94
C ALA A 141 6.94 -5.35 24.72
N GLU A 142 6.24 -4.91 23.67
CA GLU A 142 6.10 -5.64 22.42
C GLU A 142 7.45 -5.78 21.69
N LEU A 143 8.26 -4.72 21.71
CA LEU A 143 9.57 -4.70 21.06
C LEU A 143 10.58 -5.61 21.78
N GLU A 144 10.59 -5.63 23.11
CA GLU A 144 11.38 -6.56 23.93
C GLU A 144 10.96 -8.01 23.68
N ALA A 145 9.65 -8.29 23.68
CA ALA A 145 9.10 -9.61 23.38
C ALA A 145 9.49 -10.08 21.97
N LEU A 146 9.48 -9.17 20.99
CA LEU A 146 9.90 -9.44 19.61
C LEU A 146 11.38 -9.74 19.49
N ALA A 147 12.22 -9.02 20.24
CA ALA A 147 13.67 -9.20 20.29
C ALA A 147 14.08 -10.47 21.07
N GLY A 148 13.18 -11.03 21.88
CA GLY A 148 13.47 -12.16 22.77
C GLY A 148 14.22 -11.75 24.03
N THR A 149 14.25 -10.44 24.33
CA THR A 149 14.91 -9.87 25.50
C THR A 149 13.91 -9.88 26.66
N GLN A 150 14.17 -10.67 27.71
CA GLN A 150 13.37 -10.60 28.95
C GLN A 150 13.59 -9.22 29.60
N PRO A 151 12.56 -8.61 30.22
CA PRO A 151 12.70 -7.31 30.87
C PRO A 151 13.81 -7.38 31.94
N ILE A 152 14.68 -6.36 31.96
CA ILE A 152 15.68 -6.21 33.01
C ILE A 152 14.91 -5.87 34.29
N GLU A 153 14.65 -6.87 35.14
CA GLU A 153 14.16 -6.64 36.49
C GLU A 153 15.08 -5.63 37.17
N LYS A 154 14.55 -4.43 37.44
CA LYS A 154 15.22 -3.45 38.29
C LYS A 154 15.35 -4.06 39.68
N GLN A 155 16.52 -4.66 39.97
CA GLN A 155 16.92 -4.98 41.32
C GLN A 155 17.16 -3.65 42.06
N ALA A 156 16.24 -3.35 42.99
CA ALA A 156 16.42 -2.37 44.06
C ALA A 156 16.25 -3.10 45.39
#